data_AF-A0AAP8U2H0-F1
#
_entry.id   AF-A0AAP8U2H0-F1
#
_cell.length_a   1.000
_cell.length_b   1.000
_cell.length_c   1.000
_cell.angle_alpha   90.00
_cell.angle_beta   90.00
_cell.angle_gamma   90.00
#
_symmetry.space_group_name_H-M   'P 1'
#
loop_
_entity.id
_entity.type
_entity.pdbx_description
1 polymer ?
#
loop_
_entity_poly.entity_id
_entity_poly.type
_entity_poly.pdbx_seq_one_letter_code
_entity_poly.pdbx_strand_id
1 'polypeptide(L)'
;KVIQKYNISSTAVLRKWIKKYNSHRELNDTGKGMTNSMTNRRKTTLEERIQIVNYCLQHQKNYQLVAEGYGVSYQQVYQWVQKFEAHG
;
A
#
# COMPACT_ATOMS: atom_id res chain seq x y z
N LYS A 1 -23.52 3.69 19.85
CA LYS A 1 -22.24 4.31 20.29
C LYS A 1 -21.15 3.23 20.29
N VAL A 2 -20.13 3.32 19.43
CA VAL A 2 -19.03 2.32 19.28
C VAL A 2 -18.43 1.89 20.64
N ILE A 3 -18.29 2.84 21.56
CA ILE A 3 -17.72 2.64 22.91
C ILE A 3 -18.55 1.68 23.75
N GLN A 4 -19.88 1.78 23.69
CA GLN A 4 -20.78 0.87 24.42
C GLN A 4 -20.83 -0.51 23.76
N LYS A 5 -20.77 -0.56 22.42
CA LYS A 5 -20.78 -1.82 21.66
C LYS A 5 -19.55 -2.69 21.96
N TYR A 6 -18.39 -2.06 22.18
CA TYR A 6 -17.12 -2.75 22.42
C TYR A 6 -16.61 -2.59 23.85
N ASN A 7 -17.48 -2.16 24.78
CA ASN A 7 -17.16 -1.97 26.21
C ASN A 7 -15.84 -1.19 26.44
N ILE A 8 -15.62 -0.16 25.63
CA ILE A 8 -14.42 0.68 25.72
C ILE A 8 -14.62 1.61 26.89
N SER A 9 -13.64 1.68 27.80
CA SER A 9 -13.78 2.38 29.06
C SER A 9 -14.02 3.89 28.92
N SER A 10 -13.60 4.52 27.81
CA SER A 10 -13.85 5.95 27.57
C SER A 10 -13.68 6.36 26.11
N THR A 11 -14.35 7.46 25.72
CA THR A 11 -14.12 8.15 24.44
C THR A 11 -12.67 8.58 24.26
N ALA A 12 -11.96 8.86 25.36
CA ALA A 12 -10.56 9.25 25.33
C ALA A 12 -9.65 8.08 24.93
N VAL A 13 -9.97 6.86 25.37
CA VAL A 13 -9.22 5.64 25.00
C VAL A 13 -9.36 5.39 23.50
N LEU A 14 -10.60 5.42 22.98
CA LEU A 14 -10.86 5.27 21.56
C LEU A 14 -10.15 6.33 20.72
N ARG A 15 -10.19 7.60 21.12
CA ARG A 15 -9.47 8.69 20.42
C ARG A 15 -7.95 8.48 20.42
N LYS A 16 -7.37 8.02 21.55
CA LYS A 16 -5.94 7.68 21.61
C LYS A 16 -5.57 6.56 20.65
N TRP A 17 -6.39 5.52 20.55
CA TRP A 17 -6.18 4.40 19.61
C TRP A 17 -6.25 4.86 18.15
N ILE A 18 -7.27 5.65 17.79
CA ILE A 18 -7.40 6.23 16.44
C ILE A 18 -6.18 7.09 16.10
N LYS A 19 -5.74 7.94 17.04
CA LYS A 19 -4.55 8.77 16.85
C LYS A 19 -3.29 7.91 16.66
N LYS A 20 -3.12 6.84 17.45
CA LYS A 20 -1.97 5.93 17.33
C LYS A 20 -1.96 5.24 15.96
N TYR A 21 -3.11 4.75 15.49
CA TYR A 21 -3.25 4.13 14.17
C TYR A 21 -2.92 5.11 13.02
N ASN A 22 -3.41 6.35 13.10
CA ASN A 22 -3.19 7.35 12.05
C ASN A 22 -1.81 8.03 12.11
N SER A 23 -1.08 7.90 13.22
CA SER A 23 0.18 8.61 13.45
C SER A 23 1.39 8.10 12.67
N HIS A 24 1.23 7.14 11.76
CA HIS A 24 2.31 6.64 10.87
C HIS A 24 3.60 6.24 11.62
N ARG A 25 3.48 5.83 12.88
CA ARG A 25 4.63 5.48 13.71
C ARG A 25 5.09 4.07 13.39
N GLU A 26 6.41 3.87 13.35
CA GLU A 26 6.99 2.53 13.31
C GLU A 26 6.49 1.76 14.53
N LEU A 27 5.78 0.66 14.27
CA LEU A 27 5.37 -0.27 15.31
C LEU A 27 6.63 -1.01 15.75
N ASN A 28 7.28 -0.51 16.79
CA ASN A 28 8.33 -1.24 17.51
C ASN A 28 7.67 -2.36 18.33
N ASP A 29 6.99 -3.27 17.65
CA ASP A 29 6.50 -4.50 18.25
C ASP A 29 7.67 -5.49 18.29
N THR A 30 7.97 -5.98 19.49
CA THR A 30 9.08 -6.90 19.76
C THR A 30 8.64 -8.32 19.39
N GLY A 31 8.30 -8.51 18.12
CA GLY A 31 7.91 -9.78 17.55
C GLY A 31 8.61 -9.96 16.21
N LYS A 32 9.44 -10.99 16.08
CA LYS A 32 10.07 -11.39 14.82
C LYS A 32 8.98 -11.66 13.77
N GLY A 33 8.64 -10.66 12.96
CA GLY A 33 7.69 -10.84 11.86
C GLY A 33 7.17 -9.53 11.30
N MET A 34 7.85 -9.03 10.25
CA MET A 34 7.46 -7.89 9.40
C MET A 34 7.61 -6.48 10.00
N THR A 35 8.85 -6.12 10.36
CA THR A 35 9.25 -4.72 10.60
C THR A 35 9.48 -3.91 9.32
N ASN A 36 9.12 -4.43 8.15
CA ASN A 36 9.20 -3.66 6.91
C ASN A 36 7.92 -2.86 6.75
N SER A 37 7.93 -1.66 7.33
CA SER A 37 6.89 -0.66 7.08
C SER A 37 6.70 -0.52 5.57
N MET A 38 5.55 -1.00 5.05
CA MET A 38 5.16 -0.95 3.63
C MET A 38 5.10 0.50 3.06
N THR A 39 5.36 1.49 3.91
CA THR A 39 5.34 2.92 3.67
C THR A 39 6.66 3.50 3.18
N ASN A 40 7.80 2.79 3.26
CA ASN A 40 9.05 3.16 2.56
C ASN A 40 8.98 2.79 1.06
N ARG A 41 7.88 3.15 0.42
CA ARG A 41 7.62 2.89 -0.99
C ARG A 41 8.03 4.14 -1.78
N ARG A 42 8.78 3.99 -2.88
CA ARG A 42 9.03 5.08 -3.83
C ARG A 42 7.72 5.78 -4.16
N LYS A 43 7.71 7.12 -4.11
CA LYS A 43 6.60 7.92 -4.61
C LYS A 43 6.62 7.85 -6.13
N THR A 44 5.88 6.90 -6.71
CA THR A 44 5.65 6.82 -8.15
C THR A 44 4.57 7.82 -8.56
N THR A 45 4.80 8.61 -9.60
CA THR A 45 3.83 9.59 -10.12
C THR A 45 2.76 8.89 -10.97
N LEU A 46 1.60 9.52 -11.20
CA LEU A 46 0.54 8.96 -12.04
C LEU A 46 1.02 8.71 -13.48
N GLU A 47 1.76 9.67 -14.07
CA GLU A 47 2.34 9.54 -15.41
C GLU A 47 3.30 8.35 -15.51
N GLU A 48 4.16 8.18 -14.50
CA GLU A 48 5.09 7.05 -14.42
C GLU A 48 4.35 5.71 -14.39
N ARG A 49 3.23 5.63 -13.66
CA ARG A 49 2.38 4.43 -13.63
C ARG A 49 1.74 4.14 -14.99
N ILE A 50 1.27 5.18 -15.70
CA ILE A 50 0.69 5.03 -17.04
C ILE A 50 1.76 4.54 -18.03
N GLN A 51 2.98 5.07 -17.95
CA GLN A 51 4.10 4.63 -18.76
C GLN A 51 4.45 3.17 -18.49
N ILE A 52 4.52 2.77 -17.22
CA ILE A 52 4.80 1.38 -16.79
C ILE A 52 3.72 0.42 -17.30
N VAL A 53 2.44 0.79 -17.20
CA VAL A 53 1.32 -0.03 -17.69
C VAL A 53 1.38 -0.20 -19.20
N ASN A 54 1.59 0.90 -19.96
CA ASN A 54 1.71 0.82 -21.42
C ASN A 54 2.89 -0.05 -21.85
N TYR A 55 4.05 0.15 -21.21
CA TYR A 55 5.23 -0.67 -21.47
C TYR A 55 4.96 -2.16 -21.16
N CYS A 56 4.29 -2.46 -20.07
CA CYS A 56 3.89 -3.82 -19.72
C CYS A 56 2.93 -4.45 -20.75
N LEU A 57 1.98 -3.69 -21.30
CA LEU A 57 1.05 -4.17 -22.32
C LEU A 57 1.76 -4.45 -23.66
N GLN A 58 2.75 -3.63 -24.03
CA GLN A 58 3.55 -3.82 -25.24
C GLN A 58 4.47 -5.06 -25.15
N HIS A 59 5.01 -5.34 -23.96
CA HIS A 59 5.91 -6.46 -23.71
C HIS A 59 5.19 -7.75 -23.25
N GLN A 60 3.99 -8.03 -23.78
CA GLN A 60 3.23 -9.26 -23.53
C GLN A 60 2.92 -9.54 -22.05
N LYS A 61 2.67 -8.49 -21.25
CA LYS A 61 2.37 -8.63 -19.81
C LYS A 61 3.51 -9.24 -18.99
N ASN A 62 4.76 -9.04 -19.39
CA ASN A 62 5.91 -9.51 -18.60
C ASN A 62 6.15 -8.61 -17.37
N TYR A 63 5.30 -8.76 -16.35
CA TYR A 63 5.32 -7.95 -15.13
C TYR A 63 6.64 -8.01 -14.36
N GLN A 64 7.38 -9.12 -14.47
CA GLN A 64 8.63 -9.33 -13.74
C GLN A 64 9.76 -8.48 -14.33
N LEU A 65 9.89 -8.46 -15.66
CA LEU A 65 10.85 -7.62 -16.38
C LEU A 65 10.58 -6.13 -16.12
N VAL A 66 9.30 -5.74 -16.16
CA VAL A 66 8.90 -4.34 -15.93
C VAL A 66 9.13 -3.91 -14.49
N ALA A 67 8.85 -4.79 -13.52
CA ALA A 67 9.12 -4.53 -12.12
C ALA A 67 10.62 -4.27 -11.87
N GLU A 68 11.49 -5.10 -12.44
CA GLU A 68 12.94 -4.96 -12.34
C GLU A 68 13.45 -3.69 -13.03
N GLY A 69 13.01 -3.43 -14.27
CA GLY A 69 13.46 -2.26 -15.04
C GLY A 69 13.11 -0.91 -14.43
N TYR A 70 11.95 -0.82 -13.76
CA TYR A 70 11.49 0.42 -13.10
C TYR A 70 11.77 0.46 -11.59
N GLY A 71 12.31 -0.63 -11.02
CA GLY A 71 12.54 -0.76 -9.59
C GLY A 71 11.24 -0.64 -8.77
N VAL A 72 10.14 -1.17 -9.32
CA VAL A 72 8.82 -1.21 -8.68
C VAL A 72 8.47 -2.65 -8.33
N SER A 73 7.61 -2.87 -7.34
CA SER A 73 7.21 -4.22 -6.99
C SER A 73 6.31 -4.84 -8.07
N TYR A 74 6.51 -6.12 -8.36
CA TYR A 74 5.64 -6.94 -9.22
C TYR A 74 4.16 -6.72 -8.92
N GLN A 75 3.79 -6.74 -7.63
CA GLN A 75 2.40 -6.60 -7.21
C GLN A 75 1.83 -5.21 -7.54
N GLN A 76 2.67 -4.17 -7.59
CA GLN A 76 2.24 -2.84 -8.00
C GLN A 76 1.93 -2.78 -9.49
N VAL A 77 2.82 -3.33 -10.33
CA VAL A 77 2.62 -3.39 -11.79
C VAL A 77 1.33 -4.13 -12.12
N TYR A 78 1.14 -5.30 -11.51
CA TYR A 78 -0.08 -6.09 -11.69
C TYR A 78 -1.34 -5.32 -11.31
N GLN A 79 -1.35 -4.68 -10.13
CA GLN A 79 -2.49 -3.87 -9.67
C GLN A 79 -2.78 -2.67 -10.57
N TRP A 80 -1.77 -2.03 -11.15
CA TRP A 80 -1.97 -0.92 -12.07
C TRP A 80 -2.54 -1.38 -13.41
N VAL A 81 -2.03 -2.47 -13.97
CA VAL A 81 -2.55 -3.05 -15.22
C VAL A 81 -3.99 -3.51 -15.03
N GLN A 82 -4.30 -4.20 -13.93
CA GLN A 82 -5.66 -4.65 -13.64
C GLN A 82 -6.64 -3.47 -13.51
N LYS A 83 -6.24 -2.38 -12.85
CA LYS A 83 -7.08 -1.17 -12.75
C LYS A 83 -7.25 -0.48 -14.10
N PHE A 84 -6.24 -0.49 -14.94
CA PHE A 84 -6.30 0.04 -16.30
C PHE A 84 -7.23 -0.79 -17.17
N GLU A 85 -7.21 -2.13 -17.10
CA GLU A 85 -8.14 -2.99 -17.84
C GLU A 85 -9.60 -2.90 -17.34
N ALA A 86 -9.81 -2.59 -16.06
CA ALA A 86 -11.14 -2.48 -15.47
C ALA A 86 -11.82 -1.11 -15.68
N HIS A 87 -11.03 -0.05 -15.87
CA HIS A 87 -11.53 1.33 -15.97
C HIS A 87 -11.09 2.06 -17.25
N GLY A 88 -10.28 1.42 -18.09
CA GLY A 88 -9.86 1.93 -19.40
C GLY A 88 -10.91 1.73 -20.48
#